data_AF-A0A423SYV5-F1
#
_entry.id   AF-A0A423SYV5-F1
#
_cell.length_a   1.000
_cell.length_b   1.000
_cell.length_c   1.000
_cell.angle_alpha   90.00
_cell.angle_beta   90.00
_cell.angle_gamma   90.00
#
_symmetry.space_group_name_H-M   'P 1'
#
loop_
_entity.id
_entity.type
_entity.pdbx_description
1 polymer ?
#
loop_
_entity_poly.entity_id
_entity_poly.type
_entity_poly.pdbx_seq_one_letter_code
_entity_poly.pdbx_strand_id
1 'polypeptide(L)'
;MIQLLESLQKDVHSFIHQKPIIKDGPDVQLLKDSLHSKELELDRLSSNQEKLQEKVRFQSANLERLQQAELHHQQTIESLSRDLKEAQSTLREKDERIHEVTLKTASQNDDSSRIRQENFRLSSENGKLSALLQAEQHQRQWYEGELHGLKEAKDISEARVQELIQLLQMPRQQPPMLRTPPTGRDNDDDSLADKKKEIRKLEEEKLEAENQYKEECSRAQRLELRLRETEAELGLKEIPKVNLRSSSGRPRTVLHSSSKVFRKLHNIKNLYRI
;
A
#
# COMPACT_ATOMS: atom_id res chain seq x y z
N MET A 1 -77.43 -126.15 -59.78
CA MET A 1 -76.67 -125.83 -58.54
C MET A 1 -75.47 -124.90 -58.79
N ILE A 2 -74.70 -125.09 -59.87
CA ILE A 2 -73.50 -124.28 -60.17
C ILE A 2 -73.82 -122.80 -60.48
N GLN A 3 -74.88 -122.50 -61.24
CA GLN A 3 -75.28 -121.10 -61.55
C GLN A 3 -75.73 -120.29 -60.32
N LEU A 4 -76.24 -120.94 -59.27
CA LEU A 4 -76.65 -120.25 -58.04
C LEU A 4 -75.44 -119.82 -57.20
N LEU A 5 -74.35 -120.61 -57.24
CA LEU A 5 -73.10 -120.31 -56.55
C LEU A 5 -72.37 -119.13 -57.21
N GLU A 6 -72.38 -119.02 -58.54
CA GLU A 6 -71.76 -117.89 -59.24
C GLU A 6 -72.50 -116.55 -59.01
N SER A 7 -73.83 -116.59 -58.88
CA SER A 7 -74.63 -115.40 -58.53
C SER A 7 -74.33 -114.93 -57.11
N LEU A 8 -74.31 -115.85 -56.14
CA LEU A 8 -73.95 -115.50 -54.75
C LEU A 8 -72.51 -114.98 -54.65
N GLN A 9 -71.58 -115.56 -55.40
CA GLN A 9 -70.19 -115.13 -55.38
C GLN A 9 -70.03 -113.71 -55.97
N LYS A 10 -70.80 -113.34 -57.00
CA LYS A 10 -70.85 -111.96 -57.52
C LYS A 10 -71.48 -110.97 -56.53
N ASP A 11 -72.55 -111.36 -55.87
CA ASP A 11 -73.24 -110.47 -54.92
C ASP A 11 -72.39 -110.23 -53.67
N VAL A 12 -71.69 -111.25 -53.17
CA VAL A 12 -70.76 -111.13 -52.04
C VAL A 12 -69.53 -110.30 -52.43
N HIS A 13 -69.00 -110.44 -53.65
CA HIS A 13 -67.86 -109.62 -54.11
C HIS A 13 -68.26 -108.14 -54.30
N SER A 14 -69.47 -107.88 -54.77
CA SER A 14 -70.06 -106.53 -54.84
C SER A 14 -70.24 -105.90 -53.44
N PHE A 15 -70.66 -106.71 -52.46
CA PHE A 15 -70.91 -106.24 -51.10
C PHE A 15 -69.62 -105.94 -50.32
N ILE A 16 -68.56 -106.74 -50.51
CA ILE A 16 -67.28 -106.58 -49.78
C ILE A 16 -66.45 -105.40 -50.31
N HIS A 17 -66.64 -104.98 -51.56
CA HIS A 17 -65.91 -103.86 -52.16
C HIS A 17 -66.61 -102.49 -52.04
N GLN A 18 -67.82 -102.43 -51.48
CA GLN A 18 -68.39 -101.17 -51.02
C GLN A 18 -67.83 -100.80 -49.65
N LYS A 19 -66.69 -100.09 -49.63
CA LYS A 19 -66.36 -99.25 -48.48
C LYS A 19 -67.55 -98.32 -48.27
N PRO A 20 -68.23 -98.33 -47.10
CA PRO A 20 -69.25 -97.35 -46.84
C PRO A 20 -68.56 -95.97 -46.85
N ILE A 21 -68.93 -95.14 -47.83
CA ILE A 21 -68.58 -93.72 -47.80
C ILE A 21 -69.51 -93.12 -46.74
N ILE A 22 -69.11 -93.23 -45.48
CA ILE A 22 -69.74 -92.48 -44.39
C ILE A 22 -69.33 -91.03 -44.63
N LYS A 23 -70.18 -90.28 -45.34
CA LYS A 23 -70.05 -88.83 -45.41
C LYS A 23 -70.39 -88.31 -44.03
N ASP A 24 -69.50 -87.49 -43.47
CA ASP A 24 -69.77 -86.81 -42.20
C ASP A 24 -71.12 -86.08 -42.30
N GLY A 25 -72.00 -86.30 -41.33
CA GLY A 25 -73.27 -85.59 -41.24
C GLY A 25 -73.04 -84.09 -40.96
N PRO A 26 -74.01 -83.21 -41.26
CA PRO A 26 -73.87 -81.76 -41.07
C PRO A 26 -73.46 -81.36 -39.66
N ASP A 27 -73.89 -82.10 -38.63
CA ASP A 27 -73.52 -81.86 -37.23
C ASP A 27 -72.04 -82.15 -36.94
N VAL A 28 -71.46 -83.16 -37.61
CA VAL A 28 -70.03 -83.50 -37.49
C VAL A 28 -69.17 -82.44 -38.16
N GLN A 29 -69.65 -81.84 -39.25
CA GLN A 29 -68.95 -80.77 -39.94
C GLN A 29 -68.91 -79.48 -39.08
N LEU A 30 -70.03 -79.11 -38.46
CA LEU A 30 -70.10 -77.97 -37.54
C LEU A 30 -69.14 -78.12 -36.34
N LEU A 31 -69.02 -79.33 -35.79
CA LEU A 31 -68.08 -79.62 -34.71
C LEU A 31 -66.62 -79.51 -35.17
N LYS A 32 -66.30 -79.96 -36.39
CA LYS A 32 -64.96 -79.81 -36.98
C LYS A 32 -64.59 -78.33 -37.19
N ASP A 33 -65.52 -77.54 -37.71
CA ASP A 33 -65.30 -76.11 -37.92
C ASP A 33 -65.12 -75.37 -36.58
N SER A 34 -65.91 -75.73 -35.55
CA SER A 34 -65.75 -75.19 -34.19
C SER A 34 -64.42 -75.60 -33.55
N LEU A 35 -63.98 -76.85 -33.75
CA LEU A 35 -62.70 -77.33 -33.24
C LEU A 35 -61.54 -76.58 -33.89
N HIS A 36 -61.58 -76.44 -35.22
CA HIS A 36 -60.56 -75.70 -35.97
C HIS A 36 -60.51 -74.21 -35.57
N SER A 37 -61.66 -73.58 -35.34
CA SER A 37 -61.71 -72.21 -34.81
C SER A 37 -61.08 -72.10 -33.43
N LYS A 38 -61.24 -73.12 -32.57
CA LYS A 38 -60.65 -73.16 -31.22
C LYS A 38 -59.14 -73.41 -31.26
N GLU A 39 -58.65 -74.23 -32.19
CA GLU A 39 -57.21 -74.43 -32.44
C GLU A 39 -56.55 -73.11 -32.86
N LEU A 40 -57.16 -72.37 -33.80
CA LEU A 40 -56.67 -71.04 -34.20
C LEU A 40 -56.66 -70.03 -33.05
N GLU A 41 -57.64 -70.09 -32.14
CA GLU A 41 -57.69 -69.24 -30.94
C GLU A 41 -56.58 -69.62 -29.95
N LEU A 42 -56.32 -70.92 -29.76
CA LEU A 42 -55.23 -71.47 -28.96
C LEU A 42 -53.86 -71.03 -29.49
N ASP A 43 -53.65 -71.09 -30.80
CA ASP A 43 -52.39 -70.64 -31.43
C ASP A 43 -52.14 -69.15 -31.21
N ARG A 44 -53.21 -68.33 -31.34
CA ARG A 44 -53.13 -66.88 -31.06
C ARG A 44 -52.80 -66.61 -29.59
N LEU A 45 -53.44 -67.32 -28.67
CA LEU A 45 -53.19 -67.18 -27.23
C LEU A 45 -51.76 -67.60 -26.88
N SER A 46 -51.28 -68.71 -27.43
CA SER A 46 -49.89 -69.18 -27.26
C SER A 46 -48.88 -68.14 -27.74
N SER A 47 -49.07 -67.60 -28.96
CA SER A 47 -48.21 -66.53 -29.50
C SER A 47 -48.24 -65.26 -28.64
N ASN A 48 -49.40 -64.88 -28.12
CA ASN A 48 -49.51 -63.73 -27.22
C ASN A 48 -48.83 -63.97 -25.87
N GLN A 49 -48.92 -65.19 -25.34
CA GLN A 49 -48.23 -65.57 -24.12
C GLN A 49 -46.71 -65.46 -24.27
N GLU A 50 -46.15 -65.92 -25.38
CA GLU A 50 -44.72 -65.82 -25.67
C GLU A 50 -44.25 -64.35 -25.72
N LYS A 51 -44.99 -63.50 -26.45
CA LYS A 51 -44.70 -62.05 -26.52
C LYS A 51 -44.78 -61.36 -25.14
N LEU A 52 -45.75 -61.74 -24.32
CA LEU A 52 -45.86 -61.21 -22.96
C LEU A 52 -44.70 -61.66 -22.08
N GLN A 53 -44.29 -62.92 -22.18
CA GLN A 53 -43.11 -63.42 -21.44
C GLN A 53 -41.84 -62.69 -21.86
N GLU A 54 -41.64 -62.43 -23.15
CA GLU A 54 -40.50 -61.65 -23.65
C GLU A 54 -40.54 -60.22 -23.10
N LYS A 55 -41.70 -59.57 -23.13
CA LYS A 55 -41.87 -58.22 -22.59
C LYS A 55 -41.58 -58.17 -21.08
N VAL A 56 -42.04 -59.15 -20.32
CA VAL A 56 -41.75 -59.26 -18.88
C VAL A 56 -40.25 -59.43 -18.65
N ARG A 57 -39.58 -60.34 -19.37
CA ARG A 57 -38.13 -60.53 -19.27
C ARG A 57 -37.35 -59.24 -19.55
N PHE A 58 -37.72 -58.52 -20.61
CA PHE A 58 -37.09 -57.26 -20.96
C PHE A 58 -37.32 -56.18 -19.88
N GLN A 59 -38.53 -56.07 -19.35
CA GLN A 59 -38.85 -55.14 -18.28
C GLN A 59 -38.10 -55.47 -16.98
N SER A 60 -37.99 -56.74 -16.61
CA SER A 60 -37.20 -57.18 -15.45
C SER A 60 -35.73 -56.81 -15.59
N ALA A 61 -35.13 -57.09 -16.76
CA ALA A 61 -33.73 -56.75 -17.01
C ALA A 61 -33.47 -55.22 -17.00
N ASN A 62 -34.46 -54.41 -17.37
CA ASN A 62 -34.37 -52.96 -17.26
C ASN A 62 -34.51 -52.48 -15.80
N LEU A 63 -35.38 -53.11 -15.03
CA LEU A 63 -35.57 -52.79 -13.62
C LEU A 63 -34.28 -53.05 -12.82
N GLU A 64 -33.62 -54.18 -13.06
CA GLU A 64 -32.32 -54.50 -12.45
C GLU A 64 -31.24 -53.47 -12.80
N ARG A 65 -31.18 -53.04 -14.07
CA ARG A 65 -30.24 -51.98 -14.50
C ARG A 65 -30.52 -50.64 -13.83
N LEU A 66 -31.80 -50.28 -13.67
CA LEU A 66 -32.19 -49.06 -12.97
C LEU A 66 -31.83 -49.12 -11.48
N GLN A 67 -32.05 -50.26 -10.82
CA GLN A 67 -31.66 -50.47 -9.43
C GLN A 67 -30.15 -50.37 -9.22
N GLN A 68 -29.35 -50.91 -10.13
CA GLN A 68 -27.88 -50.77 -10.09
C GLN A 68 -27.45 -49.31 -10.26
N ALA A 69 -28.08 -48.58 -11.19
CA ALA A 69 -27.80 -47.16 -11.39
C ALA A 69 -28.17 -46.33 -10.15
N GLU A 70 -29.32 -46.61 -9.53
CA GLU A 70 -29.75 -45.97 -8.29
C GLU A 70 -28.75 -46.18 -7.16
N LEU A 71 -28.29 -47.43 -6.94
CA LEU A 71 -27.27 -47.74 -5.93
C LEU A 71 -25.97 -46.97 -6.19
N HIS A 72 -25.51 -46.93 -7.44
CA HIS A 72 -24.30 -46.19 -7.81
C HIS A 72 -24.45 -44.68 -7.57
N HIS A 73 -25.60 -44.10 -7.92
CA HIS A 73 -25.88 -42.69 -7.66
C HIS A 73 -25.91 -42.39 -6.16
N GLN A 74 -26.48 -43.28 -5.35
CA GLN A 74 -26.53 -43.13 -3.90
C GLN A 74 -25.12 -43.13 -3.28
N GLN A 75 -24.25 -44.06 -3.71
CA GLN A 75 -22.85 -44.08 -3.29
C GLN A 75 -22.10 -42.80 -3.69
N THR A 76 -22.38 -42.28 -4.89
CA THR A 76 -21.78 -41.04 -5.38
C THR A 76 -22.21 -39.85 -4.52
N ILE A 77 -23.50 -39.74 -4.20
CA ILE A 77 -24.04 -38.67 -3.33
C ILE A 77 -23.41 -38.72 -1.94
N GLU A 78 -23.24 -39.91 -1.37
CA GLU A 78 -22.58 -40.08 -0.06
C GLU A 78 -21.12 -39.66 -0.09
N SER A 79 -20.39 -39.96 -1.17
CA SER A 79 -19.01 -39.51 -1.34
C SER A 79 -18.93 -38.00 -1.43
N LEU A 80 -19.70 -37.38 -2.32
CA LEU A 80 -19.73 -35.93 -2.49
C LEU A 80 -20.16 -35.21 -1.21
N SER A 81 -21.05 -35.81 -0.43
CA SER A 81 -21.48 -35.25 0.87
C SER A 81 -20.34 -35.27 1.91
N ARG A 82 -19.46 -36.27 1.87
CA ARG A 82 -18.26 -36.31 2.72
C ARG A 82 -17.26 -35.25 2.26
N ASP A 83 -16.97 -35.17 0.97
CA ASP A 83 -16.03 -34.20 0.41
C ASP A 83 -16.49 -32.76 0.69
N LEU A 84 -17.79 -32.49 0.59
CA LEU A 84 -18.36 -31.17 0.92
C LEU A 84 -18.14 -30.80 2.40
N LYS A 85 -18.33 -31.75 3.33
CA LYS A 85 -18.11 -31.51 4.76
C LYS A 85 -16.64 -31.21 5.05
N GLU A 86 -15.73 -31.96 4.44
CA GLU A 86 -14.29 -31.73 4.58
C GLU A 86 -13.89 -30.35 4.04
N ALA A 87 -14.34 -30.01 2.83
CA ALA A 87 -14.09 -28.70 2.23
C ALA A 87 -14.63 -27.54 3.10
N GLN A 88 -15.82 -27.70 3.69
CA GLN A 88 -16.38 -26.71 4.62
C GLN A 88 -15.55 -26.57 5.90
N SER A 89 -14.98 -27.66 6.42
CA SER A 89 -14.07 -27.63 7.58
C SER A 89 -12.79 -26.86 7.25
N THR A 90 -12.15 -27.20 6.12
CA THR A 90 -10.94 -26.50 5.66
C THR A 90 -11.20 -25.02 5.41
N LEU A 91 -12.38 -24.66 4.91
CA LEU A 91 -12.73 -23.26 4.70
C LEU A 91 -12.82 -22.50 6.03
N ARG A 92 -13.47 -23.07 7.04
CA ARG A 92 -13.55 -22.45 8.39
C ARG A 92 -12.17 -22.26 9.02
N GLU A 93 -11.30 -23.27 8.95
CA GLU A 93 -9.93 -23.17 9.45
C GLU A 93 -9.14 -22.04 8.75
N LYS A 94 -9.34 -21.87 7.44
CA LYS A 94 -8.72 -20.77 6.70
C LYS A 94 -9.27 -19.42 7.09
N ASP A 95 -10.58 -19.29 7.30
CA ASP A 95 -11.21 -18.05 7.74
C ASP A 95 -10.70 -17.63 9.14
N GLU A 96 -10.58 -18.59 10.06
CA GLU A 96 -9.99 -18.36 11.39
C GLU A 96 -8.54 -17.86 11.26
N ARG A 97 -7.75 -18.50 10.39
CA ARG A 97 -6.35 -18.09 10.17
C ARG A 97 -6.23 -16.71 9.53
N ILE A 98 -7.13 -16.34 8.62
CA ILE A 98 -7.19 -14.99 8.06
C ILE A 98 -7.50 -13.96 9.15
N HIS A 99 -8.42 -14.29 10.06
CA HIS A 99 -8.76 -13.42 11.18
C HIS A 99 -7.55 -13.19 12.12
N GLU A 100 -6.84 -14.24 12.50
CA GLU A 100 -5.62 -14.15 13.31
C GLU A 100 -4.54 -13.28 12.65
N VAL A 101 -4.30 -13.48 11.35
CA VAL A 101 -3.34 -12.69 10.59
C VAL A 101 -3.75 -11.22 10.57
N THR A 102 -5.04 -10.94 10.38
CA THR A 102 -5.57 -9.57 10.36
C THR A 102 -5.34 -8.85 11.68
N LEU A 103 -5.62 -9.50 12.81
CA LEU A 103 -5.36 -8.96 14.15
C LEU A 103 -3.87 -8.70 14.37
N LYS A 104 -3.01 -9.63 13.95
CA LYS A 104 -1.56 -9.48 14.06
C LYS A 104 -1.04 -8.30 13.23
N THR A 105 -1.54 -8.14 12.00
CA THR A 105 -1.17 -7.01 11.13
C THR A 105 -1.64 -5.68 11.70
N ALA A 106 -2.85 -5.62 12.26
CA ALA A 106 -3.37 -4.41 12.92
C ALA A 106 -2.46 -3.99 14.09
N SER A 107 -2.11 -4.94 14.97
CA SER A 107 -1.19 -4.69 16.09
C SER A 107 0.20 -4.21 15.62
N GLN A 108 0.76 -4.86 14.60
CA GLN A 108 2.04 -4.44 14.01
C GLN A 108 2.00 -3.03 13.40
N ASN A 109 0.86 -2.62 12.83
CA ASN A 109 0.70 -1.28 12.28
C ASN A 109 0.64 -0.21 13.38
N ASP A 110 0.00 -0.51 14.50
CA ASP A 110 -0.03 0.37 15.67
C ASP A 110 1.38 0.55 16.26
N ASP A 111 2.14 -0.53 16.41
CA ASP A 111 3.53 -0.49 16.87
C ASP A 111 4.42 0.31 15.90
N SER A 112 4.26 0.10 14.59
CA SER A 112 4.99 0.86 13.57
C SER A 112 4.70 2.36 13.67
N SER A 113 3.44 2.72 13.93
CA SER A 113 3.02 4.12 14.07
C SER A 113 3.60 4.75 15.34
N ARG A 114 3.64 4.01 16.46
CA ARG A 114 4.31 4.46 17.70
C ARG A 114 5.81 4.67 17.50
N ILE A 115 6.49 3.74 16.81
CA ILE A 115 7.92 3.85 16.53
C ILE A 115 8.21 5.07 15.64
N ARG A 116 7.39 5.31 14.60
CA ARG A 116 7.53 6.50 13.75
C ARG A 116 7.40 7.80 14.55
N GLN A 117 6.41 7.85 15.46
CA GLN A 117 6.21 9.01 16.33
C GLN A 117 7.40 9.23 17.28
N GLU A 118 7.92 8.17 17.88
CA GLU A 118 9.08 8.26 18.78
C GLU A 118 10.36 8.67 18.04
N ASN A 119 10.59 8.14 16.83
CA ASN A 119 11.70 8.58 15.99
C ASN A 119 11.62 10.06 15.63
N PHE A 120 10.43 10.56 15.32
CA PHE A 120 10.24 11.99 15.09
C PHE A 120 10.56 12.82 16.35
N ARG A 121 10.09 12.38 17.51
CA ARG A 121 10.38 13.02 18.80
C ARG A 121 11.89 13.08 19.06
N LEU A 122 12.58 11.94 18.94
CA LEU A 122 14.03 11.82 19.13
C LEU A 122 14.82 12.65 18.12
N SER A 123 14.40 12.68 16.85
CA SER A 123 15.04 13.50 15.83
C SER A 123 14.93 15.00 16.15
N SER A 124 13.76 15.45 16.61
CA SER A 124 13.56 16.83 17.06
C SER A 124 14.45 17.18 18.25
N GLU A 125 14.55 16.27 19.23
CA GLU A 125 15.40 16.44 20.41
C GLU A 125 16.89 16.51 20.03
N ASN A 126 17.33 15.63 19.14
CA ASN A 126 18.68 15.64 18.62
C ASN A 126 19.02 16.93 17.86
N GLY A 127 18.06 17.47 17.09
CA GLY A 127 18.20 18.78 16.44
C GLY A 127 18.40 19.92 17.45
N LYS A 128 17.66 19.92 18.56
CA LYS A 128 17.84 20.90 19.63
C LYS A 128 19.21 20.78 20.30
N LEU A 129 19.64 19.57 20.61
CA LEU A 129 20.96 19.31 21.21
C LEU A 129 22.09 19.74 20.27
N SER A 130 21.95 19.46 18.97
CA SER A 130 22.93 19.88 17.95
C SER A 130 23.04 21.40 17.87
N ALA A 131 21.91 22.11 17.93
CA ALA A 131 21.89 23.58 17.94
C ALA A 131 22.52 24.15 19.22
N LEU A 132 22.24 23.55 20.39
CA LEU A 132 22.87 23.95 21.65
C LEU A 132 24.39 23.73 21.63
N LEU A 133 24.84 22.60 21.09
CA LEU A 133 26.28 22.32 20.94
C LEU A 133 26.97 23.36 20.05
N GLN A 134 26.36 23.71 18.92
CA GLN A 134 26.90 24.76 18.04
C GLN A 134 26.95 26.12 18.73
N ALA A 135 25.92 26.47 19.50
CA ALA A 135 25.89 27.71 20.26
C ALA A 135 27.00 27.75 21.32
N GLU A 136 27.23 26.63 22.03
CA GLU A 136 28.30 26.51 23.02
C GLU A 136 29.68 26.62 22.37
N GLN A 137 29.91 25.96 21.23
CA GLN A 137 31.16 26.06 20.49
C GLN A 137 31.46 27.50 20.04
N HIS A 138 30.46 28.19 19.48
CA HIS A 138 30.58 29.60 19.13
C HIS A 138 30.90 30.47 20.35
N GLN A 139 30.26 30.21 21.48
CA GLN A 139 30.51 30.94 22.72
C GLN A 139 31.94 30.73 23.23
N ARG A 140 32.46 29.49 23.18
CA ARG A 140 33.85 29.18 23.55
C ARG A 140 34.85 29.92 22.67
N GLN A 141 34.66 29.89 21.35
CA GLN A 141 35.51 30.62 20.41
C GLN A 141 35.51 32.12 20.67
N TRP A 142 34.36 32.67 21.06
CA TRP A 142 34.25 34.08 21.41
C TRP A 142 35.08 34.41 22.65
N TYR A 143 34.96 33.63 23.73
CA TYR A 143 35.77 33.81 24.93
C TYR A 143 37.28 33.62 24.68
N GLU A 144 37.67 32.65 23.85
CA GLU A 144 39.07 32.46 23.45
C GLU A 144 39.62 33.69 22.72
N GLY A 145 38.83 34.29 21.83
CA GLY A 145 39.18 35.53 21.14
C GLY A 145 39.31 36.73 22.07
N GLU A 146 38.37 36.91 23.01
CA GLU A 146 38.46 37.97 24.03
C GLU A 146 39.69 37.80 24.92
N LEU A 147 39.97 36.57 25.37
CA LEU A 147 41.14 36.28 26.19
C LEU A 147 42.44 36.60 25.45
N HIS A 148 42.50 36.26 24.15
CA HIS A 148 43.65 36.59 23.32
C HIS A 148 43.85 38.11 23.20
N GLY A 149 42.79 38.86 22.90
CA GLY A 149 42.88 40.33 22.81
C GLY A 149 43.24 41.00 24.14
N LEU A 150 42.75 40.48 25.28
CA LEU A 150 43.16 40.95 26.61
C LEU A 150 44.64 40.66 26.89
N LYS A 151 45.16 39.52 26.44
CA LYS A 151 46.57 39.18 26.57
C LYS A 151 47.45 40.13 25.75
N GLU A 152 47.09 40.41 24.51
CA GLU A 152 47.80 41.40 23.68
C GLU A 152 47.78 42.80 24.29
N ALA A 153 46.61 43.25 24.77
CA ALA A 153 46.48 44.55 25.42
C ALA A 153 47.33 44.64 26.70
N LYS A 154 47.37 43.55 27.48
CA LYS A 154 48.24 43.42 28.65
C LYS A 154 49.71 43.55 28.24
N ASP A 155 50.17 42.77 27.26
CA ASP A 155 51.57 42.76 26.82
C ASP A 155 52.00 44.16 26.32
N ILE A 156 51.14 44.85 25.55
CA ILE A 156 51.38 46.25 25.12
C ILE A 156 51.48 47.20 26.32
N SER A 157 50.56 47.06 27.28
CA SER A 157 50.57 47.92 28.47
C SER A 157 51.80 47.70 29.34
N GLU A 158 52.25 46.44 29.49
CA GLU A 158 53.48 46.09 30.21
C GLU A 158 54.71 46.66 29.52
N ALA A 159 54.81 46.54 28.18
CA ALA A 159 55.90 47.15 27.41
C ALA A 159 55.93 48.68 27.59
N ARG A 160 54.76 49.34 27.54
CA ARG A 160 54.68 50.79 27.73
C ARG A 160 55.06 51.22 29.14
N VAL A 161 54.69 50.45 30.16
CA VAL A 161 55.10 50.70 31.55
C VAL A 161 56.62 50.56 31.68
N GLN A 162 57.23 49.54 31.07
CA GLN A 162 58.69 49.37 31.06
C GLN A 162 59.42 50.53 30.37
N GLU A 163 58.93 50.99 29.22
CA GLU A 163 59.47 52.19 28.54
C GLU A 163 59.43 53.43 29.45
N LEU A 164 58.31 53.66 30.14
CA LEU A 164 58.16 54.79 31.05
C LEU A 164 59.10 54.70 32.26
N ILE A 165 59.25 53.50 32.83
CA ILE A 165 60.22 53.26 33.92
C ILE A 165 61.63 53.58 33.44
N GLN A 166 62.01 53.14 32.24
CA GLN A 166 63.34 53.39 31.69
C GLN A 166 63.58 54.89 31.45
N LEU A 167 62.60 55.62 30.91
CA LEU A 167 62.68 57.08 30.75
C LEU A 167 62.84 57.83 32.08
N LEU A 168 62.18 57.37 33.15
CA LEU A 168 62.29 57.98 34.48
C LEU A 168 63.65 57.70 35.15
N GLN A 169 64.33 56.62 34.77
CA GLN A 169 65.65 56.23 35.30
C GLN A 169 66.83 56.87 34.54
N MET A 170 66.58 57.49 33.39
CA MET A 170 67.60 58.23 32.65
C MET A 170 67.99 59.52 33.41
N PRO A 171 69.29 59.87 33.52
CA PRO A 171 69.71 61.13 34.12
C PRO A 171 69.10 62.31 33.35
N ARG A 172 68.49 63.28 34.06
CA ARG A 172 68.00 64.53 33.48
C ARG A 172 69.13 65.24 32.73
N GLN A 173 69.23 65.02 31.42
CA GLN A 173 69.88 65.97 30.52
C GLN A 173 68.84 67.01 30.07
N GLN A 174 69.28 68.25 29.98
CA GLN A 174 68.47 69.43 29.66
C GLN A 174 67.59 69.25 28.41
N PRO A 175 66.43 69.93 28.34
CA PRO A 175 65.54 69.82 27.20
C PRO A 175 66.22 70.38 25.94
N PRO A 176 66.27 69.63 24.81
CA PRO A 176 66.53 70.27 23.53
C PRO A 176 65.32 71.13 23.17
N MET A 177 65.61 72.34 22.69
CA MET A 177 64.62 73.37 22.39
C MET A 177 63.46 72.84 21.54
N LEU A 178 62.25 73.25 21.92
CA LEU A 178 61.04 73.21 21.11
C LEU A 178 61.33 73.68 19.68
N ARG A 179 61.31 72.76 18.71
CA ARG A 179 61.00 73.12 17.33
C ARG A 179 59.49 73.05 17.18
N THR A 180 58.92 74.15 16.72
CA THR A 180 57.53 74.25 16.25
C THR A 180 57.22 73.12 15.26
N PRO A 181 56.04 72.50 15.33
CA PRO A 181 55.66 71.47 14.38
C PRO A 181 55.61 72.08 12.98
N PRO A 182 56.07 71.37 11.93
CA PRO A 182 55.75 71.75 10.57
C PRO A 182 54.24 71.64 10.42
N THR A 183 53.58 72.72 10.00
CA THR A 183 52.24 72.66 9.40
C THR A 183 52.33 71.82 8.12
N GLY A 184 52.28 70.50 8.29
CA GLY A 184 51.95 69.54 7.25
C GLY A 184 50.46 69.24 7.33
N ARG A 185 49.64 70.19 6.86
CA ARG A 185 48.43 69.80 6.13
C ARG A 185 48.91 69.13 4.84
N ASP A 186 48.09 68.24 4.29
CA ASP A 186 48.28 67.52 3.03
C ASP A 186 48.74 66.06 3.20
N ASN A 187 47.95 65.25 3.90
CA ASN A 187 47.87 63.78 3.70
C ASN A 187 46.56 63.14 4.21
N ASP A 188 45.72 63.88 4.96
CA ASP A 188 44.45 63.34 5.46
C ASP A 188 43.33 63.29 4.41
N ASP A 189 43.42 64.08 3.33
CA ASP A 189 42.35 64.17 2.33
C ASP A 189 42.20 62.90 1.47
N ASP A 190 43.31 62.25 1.11
CA ASP A 190 43.27 61.00 0.35
C ASP A 190 42.75 59.82 1.20
N SER A 191 43.15 59.75 2.48
CA SER A 191 42.62 58.76 3.42
C SER A 191 41.12 58.94 3.68
N LEU A 192 40.64 60.19 3.70
CA LEU A 192 39.23 60.50 3.89
C LEU A 192 38.41 60.22 2.63
N ALA A 193 38.98 60.43 1.44
CA ALA A 193 38.36 60.10 0.16
C ALA A 193 38.19 58.58 -0.02
N ASP A 194 39.21 57.80 0.33
CA ASP A 194 39.15 56.33 0.25
C ASP A 194 38.16 55.74 1.26
N LYS A 195 38.15 56.25 2.49
CA LYS A 195 37.13 55.88 3.49
C LYS A 195 35.71 56.25 3.05
N LYS A 196 35.51 57.40 2.40
CA LYS A 196 34.21 57.80 1.82
C LYS A 196 33.78 56.86 0.69
N LYS A 197 34.69 56.39 -0.16
CA LYS A 197 34.41 55.38 -1.19
C LYS A 197 34.04 54.04 -0.56
N GLU A 198 34.77 53.60 0.47
CA GLU A 198 34.47 52.35 1.16
C GLU A 198 33.11 52.39 1.87
N ILE A 199 32.72 53.53 2.47
CA ILE A 199 31.39 53.71 3.06
C ILE A 199 30.29 53.58 2.01
N ARG A 200 30.42 54.23 0.83
CA ARG A 200 29.42 54.11 -0.24
C ARG A 200 29.28 52.67 -0.72
N LYS A 201 30.39 51.96 -0.89
CA LYS A 201 30.38 50.54 -1.29
C LYS A 201 29.64 49.68 -0.26
N LEU A 202 29.88 49.92 1.04
CA LEU A 202 29.18 49.20 2.11
C LEU A 202 27.69 49.55 2.20
N GLU A 203 27.30 50.78 1.86
CA GLU A 203 25.90 51.19 1.78
C GLU A 203 25.17 50.52 0.62
N GLU A 204 25.82 50.37 -0.54
CA GLU A 204 25.30 49.61 -1.67
C GLU A 204 25.17 48.11 -1.35
N GLU A 205 26.20 47.49 -0.77
CA GLU A 205 26.17 46.08 -0.34
C GLU A 205 25.06 45.84 0.70
N LYS A 206 24.83 46.80 1.61
CA LYS A 206 23.75 46.73 2.58
C LYS A 206 22.38 46.80 1.89
N LEU A 207 22.20 47.70 0.94
CA LEU A 207 20.94 47.84 0.21
C LEU A 207 20.63 46.59 -0.61
N GLU A 208 21.64 45.98 -1.23
CA GLU A 208 21.51 44.74 -1.98
C GLU A 208 21.12 43.56 -1.06
N ALA A 209 21.76 43.44 0.10
CA ALA A 209 21.40 42.43 1.09
C ALA A 209 19.97 42.61 1.65
N GLU A 210 19.52 43.86 1.84
CA GLU A 210 18.12 44.15 2.23
C GLU A 210 17.12 43.76 1.14
N ASN A 211 17.45 43.96 -0.13
CA ASN A 211 16.60 43.55 -1.25
C ASN A 211 16.53 42.02 -1.38
N GLN A 212 17.67 41.32 -1.27
CA GLN A 212 17.70 39.86 -1.27
C GLN A 212 16.88 39.27 -0.11
N TYR A 213 16.97 39.87 1.08
CA TYR A 213 16.15 39.44 2.21
C TYR A 213 14.64 39.59 1.93
N LYS A 214 14.21 40.71 1.34
CA LYS A 214 12.80 40.91 0.95
C LYS A 214 12.33 39.91 -0.10
N GLU A 215 13.16 39.58 -1.08
CA GLU A 215 12.86 38.57 -2.09
C GLU A 215 12.71 37.18 -1.48
N GLU A 216 13.62 36.78 -0.58
CA GLU A 216 13.54 35.49 0.11
C GLU A 216 12.32 35.41 1.05
N CYS A 217 11.96 36.50 1.74
CA CYS A 217 10.69 36.55 2.49
C CYS A 217 9.47 36.36 1.57
N SER A 218 9.46 37.03 0.41
CA SER A 218 8.37 36.90 -0.57
C SER A 218 8.33 35.50 -1.19
N ARG A 219 9.49 34.86 -1.36
CA ARG A 219 9.60 33.46 -1.81
C ARG A 219 9.07 32.49 -0.76
N ALA A 220 9.43 32.68 0.51
CA ALA A 220 8.94 31.86 1.61
C ALA A 220 7.41 31.91 1.72
N GLN A 221 6.81 33.10 1.61
CA GLN A 221 5.35 33.26 1.61
C GLN A 221 4.67 32.52 0.45
N ARG A 222 5.24 32.57 -0.76
CA ARG A 222 4.72 31.83 -1.92
C ARG A 222 4.80 30.32 -1.72
N LEU A 223 5.87 29.82 -1.12
CA LEU A 223 6.02 28.40 -0.81
C LEU A 223 5.04 27.94 0.28
N GLU A 224 4.79 28.76 1.30
CA GLU A 224 3.80 28.47 2.33
C GLU A 224 2.39 28.39 1.75
N LEU A 225 2.02 29.29 0.83
CA LEU A 225 0.75 29.24 0.12
C LEU A 225 0.62 27.95 -0.71
N ARG A 226 1.64 27.59 -1.50
CA ARG A 226 1.64 26.33 -2.27
C ARG A 226 1.51 25.10 -1.38
N LEU A 227 2.18 25.10 -0.22
CA LEU A 227 2.08 24.00 0.74
C LEU A 227 0.64 23.85 1.23
N ARG A 228 -0.03 24.95 1.62
CA ARG A 228 -1.45 24.92 2.01
C ARG A 228 -2.38 24.47 0.89
N GLU A 229 -2.11 24.87 -0.35
CA GLU A 229 -2.86 24.41 -1.53
C GLU A 229 -2.71 22.89 -1.69
N THR A 230 -1.49 22.35 -1.60
CA THR A 230 -1.25 20.90 -1.70
C THR A 230 -1.83 20.11 -0.53
N GLU A 231 -1.79 20.65 0.70
CA GLU A 231 -2.43 20.04 1.87
C GLU A 231 -3.96 19.98 1.70
N ALA A 232 -4.56 21.02 1.11
CA ALA A 232 -5.99 21.04 0.80
C ALA A 232 -6.37 20.05 -0.30
N GLU A 233 -5.57 19.90 -1.36
CA GLU A 233 -5.78 18.92 -2.43
C GLU A 233 -5.69 17.47 -1.91
N LEU A 234 -4.77 17.20 -0.98
CA LEU A 234 -4.59 15.89 -0.36
C LEU A 234 -5.61 15.57 0.74
N GLY A 235 -6.57 16.48 1.01
CA GLY A 235 -7.59 16.28 2.04
C GLY A 235 -7.03 16.31 3.47
N LEU A 236 -5.79 16.77 3.65
CA LEU A 236 -5.11 16.91 4.93
C LEU A 236 -5.49 18.25 5.58
N LYS A 237 -6.78 18.53 5.73
CA LYS A 237 -7.26 19.73 6.43
C LYS A 237 -7.11 19.54 7.94
N GLU A 238 -6.01 20.01 8.51
CA GLU A 238 -6.01 20.36 9.92
C GLU A 238 -6.92 21.58 10.15
N ILE A 239 -7.86 21.42 11.09
CA ILE A 239 -8.77 22.47 11.58
C ILE A 239 -7.94 23.58 12.24
N PRO A 240 -8.28 24.87 12.03
CA PRO A 240 -7.34 25.97 12.22
C PRO A 240 -7.19 26.35 13.69
N LYS A 241 -5.94 26.40 14.18
CA LYS A 241 -5.61 27.30 15.30
C LYS A 241 -5.49 28.72 14.77
N VAL A 242 -6.64 29.35 14.58
CA VAL A 242 -6.72 30.82 14.60
C VAL A 242 -6.28 31.27 15.99
N ASN A 243 -5.13 31.91 16.07
CA ASN A 243 -4.91 32.94 17.07
C ASN A 243 -4.35 34.17 16.36
N LEU A 244 -5.27 34.89 15.69
CA LEU A 244 -5.13 36.32 15.46
C LEU A 244 -5.19 37.02 16.82
N ARG A 245 -4.05 37.10 17.52
CA ARG A 245 -3.80 38.19 18.46
C ARG A 245 -2.88 39.19 17.78
N SER A 246 -3.49 40.28 17.37
CA SER A 246 -2.86 41.56 17.17
C SER A 246 -2.04 42.00 18.39
N SER A 247 -0.99 42.76 18.09
CA SER A 247 -0.21 43.68 18.94
C SER A 247 0.88 43.09 19.87
N SER A 248 2.09 43.59 19.63
CA SER A 248 3.32 43.52 20.44
C SER A 248 3.88 42.12 20.76
N GLY A 249 4.67 41.58 19.83
CA GLY A 249 5.55 40.44 20.11
C GLY A 249 6.68 40.40 19.10
N ARG A 250 7.86 40.88 19.50
CA ARG A 250 9.08 40.92 18.68
C ARG A 250 9.30 39.57 17.96
N PRO A 251 9.58 39.55 16.64
CA PRO A 251 10.10 38.35 16.01
C PRO A 251 11.52 38.11 16.54
N ARG A 252 11.69 36.99 17.25
CA ARG A 252 12.99 36.47 17.63
C ARG A 252 13.71 35.98 16.36
N THR A 253 14.83 36.64 16.10
CA THR A 253 16.06 36.15 15.46
C THR A 253 16.02 35.68 14.01
N VAL A 254 16.50 36.55 13.11
CA VAL A 254 17.53 36.19 12.11
C VAL A 254 18.52 37.37 12.02
N LEU A 255 19.37 37.53 13.04
CA LEU A 255 20.48 38.51 13.05
C LEU A 255 21.79 37.79 12.74
N HIS A 256 21.98 37.31 11.51
CA HIS A 256 23.28 36.72 11.12
C HIS A 256 23.91 37.30 9.86
N SER A 257 23.24 38.21 9.13
CA SER A 257 23.86 38.94 8.01
C SER A 257 24.09 40.43 8.29
N SER A 258 23.29 41.06 9.16
CA SER A 258 23.40 42.50 9.47
C SER A 258 24.53 42.84 10.47
N SER A 259 25.11 41.85 11.13
CA SER A 259 26.08 42.04 12.24
C SER A 259 27.47 42.51 11.77
N LYS A 260 27.88 42.18 10.54
CA LYS A 260 29.17 42.62 9.99
C LYS A 260 29.12 44.08 9.53
N VAL A 261 28.03 44.52 8.91
CA VAL A 261 27.85 45.91 8.45
C VAL A 261 27.66 46.87 9.63
N PHE A 262 26.89 46.48 10.64
CA PHE A 262 26.71 47.30 11.86
C PHE A 262 28.00 47.44 12.68
N ARG A 263 28.81 46.38 12.79
CA ARG A 263 30.12 46.45 13.47
C ARG A 263 31.11 47.36 12.75
N LYS A 264 31.10 47.36 11.41
CA LYS A 264 31.97 48.23 10.61
C LYS A 264 31.57 49.72 10.72
N LEU A 265 30.27 50.03 10.74
CA LEU A 265 29.75 51.40 10.96
C LEU A 265 29.96 51.91 12.39
N HIS A 266 29.87 51.04 13.40
CA HIS A 266 30.09 51.42 14.79
C HIS A 266 31.57 51.76 15.08
N ASN A 267 32.52 51.06 14.45
CA ASN A 267 33.95 51.38 14.56
C ASN A 267 34.32 52.70 13.89
N ILE A 268 33.65 53.08 12.79
CA ILE A 268 33.95 54.36 12.12
C ILE A 268 33.40 55.56 12.94
N LYS A 269 32.22 55.44 13.57
CA LYS A 269 31.66 56.54 14.39
C LYS A 269 32.46 56.83 15.67
N ASN A 270 33.15 55.83 16.23
CA ASN A 270 34.01 56.03 17.40
C ASN A 270 35.36 56.69 17.07
N LEU A 271 35.77 56.75 15.79
CA LEU A 271 36.97 57.48 15.37
C LEU A 271 36.76 59.00 15.21
N TYR A 272 35.52 59.50 15.27
CA TYR A 272 35.19 60.93 15.11
C TYR A 272 34.72 61.61 16.41
N ARG A 273 35.01 61.00 17.57
CA ARG A 273 34.74 61.60 18.88
C ARG A 273 36.06 62.07 19.51
N ILE A 274 36.65 63.09 18.90
CA ILE A 274 37.64 64.01 19.51
C ILE A 274 37.04 65.41 19.38
#